data_AF-A0A9P6GZQ4-F1
#
_entry.id   AF-A0A9P6GZQ4-F1
#
_cell.length_a   1.000
_cell.length_b   1.000
_cell.length_c   1.000
_cell.angle_alpha   90.00
_cell.angle_beta   90.00
_cell.angle_gamma   90.00
#
_symmetry.space_group_name_H-M   'P 1'
#
loop_
_entity.id
_entity.type
_entity.pdbx_description
1 polymer ?
#
loop_
_entity_poly.entity_id
_entity_poly.type
_entity_poly.pdbx_seq_one_letter_code
_entity_poly.pdbx_strand_id
1 'polypeptide(L)'
;MVDLNILENDQDHEKIACLEGKEFDRYRAIALIHLGKYNEALKFVNKGSFEAAYVYYKLKNYKKALKIISKFSDEKGFVLKSQILYSMGFYNKAYEALSTLPKDDEVVINLQAMKSMAILTHNVNRSCGHKLWMKKRDELMHFDKLENHKFSNEDSRIEFFFNKTFEEAHDIQKYLEALRTAQKLFNGENIISKQLNNIEGSFDEIDPETLSKTQKEILLYNMHKTDKIVNPIHFLKNFTGNLSDSEYNWLQHAKSNEFNLNPFNIPSTSENLKLLRIFIGLKHKSMVKSLVLAETEKLATEKFREILRAYYLEDSGAYELTPKIANLTI
;
A
#
# COMPACT_ATOMS: atom_id res chain seq x y z
N MET A 1 12.23 44.16 -23.07
CA MET A 1 11.69 42.98 -23.76
C MET A 1 12.34 41.78 -23.08
N VAL A 2 11.59 41.00 -22.31
CA VAL A 2 12.15 39.83 -21.61
C VAL A 2 12.43 38.76 -22.65
N ASP A 3 13.67 38.30 -22.75
CA ASP A 3 14.04 37.21 -23.65
C ASP A 3 13.74 35.87 -22.97
N LEU A 4 12.57 35.28 -23.31
CA LEU A 4 12.17 33.98 -22.76
C LEU A 4 13.15 32.87 -23.12
N ASN A 5 13.83 32.95 -24.27
CA ASN A 5 14.78 31.91 -24.67
C ASN A 5 16.00 31.90 -23.74
N ILE A 6 16.43 33.06 -23.24
CA ILE A 6 17.52 33.15 -22.26
C ILE A 6 17.07 32.59 -20.90
N LEU A 7 15.88 32.97 -20.43
CA LEU A 7 15.37 32.50 -19.13
C LEU A 7 15.05 31.00 -19.10
N GLU A 8 14.56 30.43 -20.21
CA GLU A 8 14.33 28.98 -20.32
C GLU A 8 15.65 28.20 -20.36
N ASN A 9 16.67 28.72 -21.04
CA ASN A 9 18.00 28.10 -21.08
C ASN A 9 18.72 28.14 -19.73
N ASP A 10 18.56 29.22 -18.97
CA ASP A 10 19.16 29.39 -17.64
C ASP A 10 18.37 28.69 -16.52
N GLN A 11 17.22 28.06 -16.84
CA GLN A 11 16.31 27.42 -15.87
C GLN A 11 15.91 28.33 -14.70
N ASP A 12 15.86 29.65 -14.92
CA ASP A 12 15.54 30.63 -13.88
C ASP A 12 14.01 30.69 -13.66
N HIS A 13 13.49 29.62 -13.07
CA HIS A 13 12.06 29.42 -12.86
C HIS A 13 11.45 30.47 -11.91
N GLU A 14 12.25 31.09 -11.03
CA GLU A 14 11.78 32.18 -10.17
C GLU A 14 11.44 33.44 -10.98
N LYS A 15 12.32 33.84 -11.90
CA LYS A 15 12.06 34.98 -12.79
C LYS A 15 10.90 34.71 -13.73
N ILE A 16 10.83 33.51 -14.32
CA ILE A 16 9.74 33.14 -15.23
C ILE A 16 8.38 33.18 -14.51
N ALA A 17 8.30 32.72 -13.25
CA ALA A 17 7.05 32.71 -12.47
C ALA A 17 6.49 34.13 -12.23
N CYS A 18 7.37 35.13 -12.16
CA CYS A 18 7.03 36.54 -11.89
C CYS A 18 6.67 37.35 -13.15
N LEU A 19 6.72 36.76 -14.35
CA LEU A 19 6.35 37.47 -15.58
C LEU A 19 4.87 37.89 -15.57
N GLU A 20 4.60 39.10 -16.06
CA GLU A 20 3.25 39.65 -16.16
C GLU A 20 2.76 39.60 -17.61
N GLY A 21 1.51 39.19 -17.82
CA GLY A 21 0.90 39.03 -19.15
C GLY A 21 0.33 37.63 -19.35
N LYS A 22 -0.83 37.55 -20.02
CA LYS A 22 -1.53 36.27 -20.27
C LYS A 22 -0.76 35.37 -21.23
N GLU A 23 0.01 35.98 -22.13
CA GLU A 23 0.90 35.33 -23.08
C GLU A 23 1.98 34.48 -22.39
N PHE A 24 2.32 34.80 -21.13
CA PHE A 24 3.33 34.06 -20.35
C PHE A 24 2.73 33.01 -19.42
N ASP A 25 1.40 32.88 -19.32
CA ASP A 25 0.73 32.00 -18.35
C ASP A 25 1.20 30.54 -18.47
N ARG A 26 1.42 30.05 -19.70
CA ARG A 26 1.95 28.69 -19.91
C ARG A 26 3.34 28.51 -19.30
N TYR A 27 4.24 29.47 -19.52
CA TYR A 27 5.61 29.44 -19.02
C TYR A 27 5.65 29.58 -17.50
N ARG A 28 4.84 30.48 -16.95
CA ARG A 28 4.65 30.64 -15.51
C ARG A 28 4.14 29.36 -14.86
N ALA A 29 3.17 28.69 -15.48
CA ALA A 29 2.64 27.44 -14.98
C ALA A 29 3.73 26.37 -14.88
N ILE A 30 4.55 26.22 -15.92
CA ILE A 30 5.68 25.28 -15.95
C ILE A 30 6.70 25.64 -14.87
N ALA A 31 7.10 26.91 -14.79
CA ALA A 31 8.05 27.38 -13.78
C ALA A 31 7.56 27.13 -12.34
N LEU A 32 6.28 27.42 -12.06
CA LEU A 32 5.67 27.15 -10.76
C LEU A 32 5.60 25.64 -10.44
N ILE A 33 5.44 24.78 -11.45
CA ILE A 33 5.52 23.32 -11.28
C ILE A 33 6.93 22.89 -10.87
N HIS A 34 7.96 23.42 -11.53
CA HIS A 34 9.36 23.15 -11.18
C HIS A 34 9.70 23.64 -9.77
N LEU A 35 9.15 24.77 -9.34
CA LEU A 35 9.29 25.30 -7.99
C LEU A 35 8.43 24.59 -6.92
N GLY A 36 7.64 23.57 -7.31
CA GLY A 36 6.75 22.85 -6.39
C GLY A 36 5.53 23.65 -5.90
N LYS A 37 5.27 24.84 -6.47
CA LYS A 37 4.15 25.72 -6.13
C LYS A 37 2.86 25.32 -6.85
N TYR A 38 2.42 24.07 -6.64
CA TYR A 38 1.34 23.44 -7.40
C TYR A 38 -0.03 24.17 -7.31
N ASN A 39 -0.39 24.71 -6.13
CA ASN A 39 -1.64 25.46 -5.96
C ASN A 39 -1.64 26.77 -6.76
N GLU A 40 -0.48 27.42 -6.90
CA GLU A 40 -0.34 28.63 -7.70
C GLU A 40 -0.34 28.30 -9.20
N ALA A 41 0.35 27.22 -9.59
CA ALA A 41 0.36 26.73 -10.97
C ALA A 41 -1.06 26.49 -11.52
N LEU A 42 -2.00 26.01 -10.68
CA LEU A 42 -3.39 25.79 -11.09
C LEU A 42 -4.10 27.03 -11.65
N LYS A 43 -3.66 28.24 -11.29
CA LYS A 43 -4.24 29.49 -11.79
C LYS A 43 -3.88 29.76 -13.26
N PHE A 44 -2.76 29.21 -13.72
CA PHE A 44 -2.15 29.51 -15.02
C PHE A 44 -2.17 28.32 -15.98
N VAL A 45 -2.29 27.09 -15.48
CA VAL A 45 -2.39 25.90 -16.36
C VAL A 45 -3.68 25.91 -17.19
N ASN A 46 -3.54 25.54 -18.46
CA ASN A 46 -4.69 25.33 -19.33
C ASN A 46 -5.53 24.14 -18.87
N LYS A 47 -6.84 24.34 -18.77
CA LYS A 47 -7.77 23.27 -18.34
C LYS A 47 -7.70 22.09 -19.32
N GLY A 48 -7.36 20.92 -18.79
CA GLY A 48 -7.30 19.69 -19.58
C GLY A 48 -5.95 19.43 -20.26
N SER A 49 -4.93 20.25 -20.01
CA SER A 49 -3.57 19.98 -20.47
C SER A 49 -2.87 18.90 -19.63
N PHE A 50 -1.73 18.42 -20.13
CA PHE A 50 -0.87 17.49 -19.40
C PHE A 50 -0.40 18.09 -18.07
N GLU A 51 0.03 19.35 -18.08
CA GLU A 51 0.49 20.08 -16.89
C GLU A 51 -0.62 20.18 -15.84
N ALA A 52 -1.87 20.41 -16.28
CA ALA A 52 -3.01 20.39 -15.36
C ALA A 52 -3.19 19.02 -14.70
N ALA A 53 -3.07 17.92 -15.46
CA ALA A 53 -3.12 16.57 -14.90
C ALA A 53 -1.99 16.31 -13.90
N TYR A 54 -0.76 16.72 -14.24
CA TYR A 54 0.42 16.59 -13.38
C TYR A 54 0.27 17.37 -12.07
N VAL A 55 -0.22 18.60 -12.14
CA VAL A 55 -0.50 19.42 -10.95
C VAL A 55 -1.56 18.77 -10.07
N TYR A 56 -2.66 18.28 -10.63
CA TYR A 56 -3.67 17.55 -9.84
C TYR A 56 -3.11 16.27 -9.21
N TYR A 57 -2.23 15.55 -9.92
CA TYR A 57 -1.53 14.39 -9.39
C TYR A 57 -0.68 14.74 -8.18
N LYS A 58 0.16 15.79 -8.27
CA LYS A 58 1.00 16.27 -7.16
C LYS A 58 0.19 16.76 -5.96
N LEU A 59 -0.98 17.33 -6.20
CA LEU A 59 -1.95 17.71 -5.16
C LEU A 59 -2.80 16.54 -4.65
N LYS A 60 -2.46 15.29 -5.00
CA LYS A 60 -3.17 14.04 -4.62
C LYS A 60 -4.66 14.01 -5.04
N ASN A 61 -5.07 14.85 -6.00
CA ASN A 61 -6.40 14.82 -6.59
C ASN A 61 -6.46 13.83 -7.77
N TYR A 62 -6.26 12.55 -7.46
CA TYR A 62 -6.05 11.51 -8.46
C TYR A 62 -7.23 11.31 -9.41
N LYS A 63 -8.47 11.44 -8.94
CA LYS A 63 -9.66 11.29 -9.80
C LYS A 63 -9.69 12.34 -10.92
N LYS A 64 -9.37 13.59 -10.59
CA LYS A 64 -9.35 14.69 -11.56
C LYS A 64 -8.16 14.57 -12.50
N ALA A 65 -6.98 14.22 -11.97
CA ALA A 65 -5.80 13.92 -12.77
C ALA A 65 -6.08 12.81 -13.78
N LEU A 66 -6.68 11.69 -13.34
CA LEU A 66 -7.03 10.54 -14.18
C LEU A 66 -8.02 10.91 -15.30
N LYS A 67 -9.05 11.71 -14.99
CA LYS A 67 -10.02 12.19 -15.99
C LYS A 67 -9.36 12.99 -17.11
N ILE A 68 -8.33 13.77 -16.79
CA ILE A 68 -7.60 14.58 -17.79
C ILE A 68 -6.64 13.69 -18.58
N ILE A 69 -5.76 12.95 -17.89
CA ILE A 69 -4.71 12.16 -18.53
C ILE A 69 -5.25 11.03 -19.40
N SER A 70 -6.46 10.53 -19.13
CA SER A 70 -7.07 9.46 -19.94
C SER A 70 -7.35 9.85 -21.39
N LYS A 71 -7.23 11.14 -21.73
CA LYS A 71 -7.36 11.66 -23.11
C LYS A 71 -6.04 11.66 -23.88
N PHE A 72 -4.93 11.36 -23.20
CA PHE A 72 -3.59 11.36 -23.76
C PHE A 72 -3.20 9.92 -24.10
N SER A 73 -2.63 9.73 -25.29
CA SER A 73 -2.20 8.43 -25.82
C SER A 73 -0.73 8.45 -26.25
N ASP A 74 0.01 9.48 -25.84
CA ASP A 74 1.46 9.58 -25.99
C ASP A 74 2.17 8.94 -24.79
N GLU A 75 3.48 8.72 -24.93
CA GLU A 75 4.32 8.08 -23.92
C GLU A 75 4.23 8.75 -22.54
N LYS A 76 4.35 10.08 -22.50
CA LYS A 76 4.23 10.87 -21.26
C LYS A 76 2.85 10.68 -20.62
N GLY A 77 1.80 10.61 -21.44
CA GLY A 77 0.44 10.30 -21.03
C GLY A 77 0.34 8.94 -20.32
N PHE A 78 0.91 7.89 -20.91
CA PHE A 78 0.93 6.54 -20.33
C PHE A 78 1.71 6.48 -19.02
N VAL A 79 2.89 7.10 -18.94
CA VAL A 79 3.71 7.17 -17.72
C VAL A 79 2.93 7.84 -16.58
N LEU A 80 2.38 9.04 -16.81
CA LEU A 80 1.64 9.74 -15.75
C LEU A 80 0.35 8.98 -15.37
N LYS A 81 -0.33 8.36 -16.34
CA LYS A 81 -1.52 7.53 -16.09
C LYS A 81 -1.18 6.34 -15.20
N SER A 82 -0.09 5.63 -15.45
CA SER A 82 0.33 4.47 -14.64
C SER A 82 0.68 4.90 -13.20
N GLN A 83 1.39 6.02 -13.02
CA GLN A 83 1.71 6.59 -11.71
C GLN A 83 0.45 6.99 -10.91
N ILE A 84 -0.54 7.61 -11.58
CA ILE A 84 -1.82 7.96 -10.96
C ILE A 84 -2.58 6.69 -10.54
N LEU A 85 -2.66 5.69 -11.41
CA LEU A 85 -3.34 4.42 -11.12
C LEU A 85 -2.66 3.66 -9.97
N TYR A 86 -1.33 3.63 -9.96
CA TYR A 86 -0.53 3.06 -8.87
C TYR A 86 -0.84 3.75 -7.54
N SER A 87 -0.83 5.09 -7.52
CA SER A 87 -1.14 5.88 -6.32
C SER A 87 -2.57 5.70 -5.82
N MET A 88 -3.49 5.29 -6.70
CA MET A 88 -4.87 4.96 -6.35
C MET A 88 -5.06 3.50 -5.90
N GLY A 89 -4.03 2.67 -5.99
CA GLY A 89 -4.06 1.24 -5.67
C GLY A 89 -4.56 0.33 -6.80
N PHE A 90 -4.68 0.83 -8.04
CA PHE A 90 -5.11 0.05 -9.20
C PHE A 90 -3.91 -0.55 -9.95
N TYR A 91 -3.18 -1.46 -9.30
CA TYR A 91 -1.87 -1.94 -9.80
C TYR A 91 -1.94 -2.70 -11.12
N ASN A 92 -2.94 -3.55 -11.35
CA ASN A 92 -3.11 -4.25 -12.63
C ASN A 92 -3.26 -3.25 -13.79
N LYS A 93 -4.13 -2.23 -13.61
CA LYS A 93 -4.34 -1.19 -14.62
C LYS A 93 -3.12 -0.29 -14.80
N ALA A 94 -2.37 -0.03 -13.73
CA ALA A 94 -1.12 0.69 -13.80
C ALA A 94 -0.10 -0.09 -14.65
N TYR A 95 0.01 -1.40 -14.41
CA TYR A 95 0.85 -2.31 -15.20
C TYR A 95 0.45 -2.30 -16.66
N GLU A 96 -0.83 -2.53 -16.99
CA GLU A 96 -1.36 -2.49 -18.36
C GLU A 96 -1.03 -1.18 -19.09
N ALA A 97 -1.16 -0.04 -18.40
CA ALA A 97 -0.89 1.26 -18.97
C ALA A 97 0.60 1.49 -19.27
N LEU A 98 1.50 0.91 -18.46
CA LEU A 98 2.94 1.07 -18.64
C LEU A 98 3.53 0.01 -19.58
N SER A 99 2.95 -1.19 -19.62
CA SER A 99 3.47 -2.32 -20.41
C SER A 99 3.41 -2.09 -21.93
N THR A 100 2.69 -1.07 -22.38
CA THR A 100 2.64 -0.67 -23.80
C THR A 100 3.88 0.08 -24.26
N LEU A 101 4.72 0.55 -23.33
CA LEU A 101 5.93 1.30 -23.65
C LEU A 101 7.14 0.38 -23.90
N PRO A 102 8.17 0.86 -24.63
CA PRO A 102 9.44 0.16 -24.73
C PRO A 102 10.04 -0.16 -23.36
N LYS A 103 10.61 -1.35 -23.21
CA LYS A 103 11.16 -1.84 -21.94
C LYS A 103 12.61 -1.39 -21.76
N ASP A 104 12.79 -0.18 -21.25
CA ASP A 104 14.05 0.25 -20.65
C ASP A 104 14.12 -0.15 -19.16
N ASP A 105 15.24 0.18 -18.51
CA ASP A 105 15.45 -0.13 -17.09
C ASP A 105 14.36 0.48 -16.19
N GLU A 106 14.01 1.75 -16.38
CA GLU A 106 13.04 2.47 -15.55
C GLU A 106 11.63 1.89 -15.71
N VAL A 107 11.23 1.61 -16.95
CA VAL A 107 9.95 0.95 -17.27
C VAL A 107 9.89 -0.43 -16.61
N VAL A 108 10.95 -1.24 -16.72
CA VAL A 108 10.98 -2.59 -16.15
C VAL A 108 10.92 -2.57 -14.62
N ILE A 109 11.65 -1.68 -13.97
CA ILE A 109 11.61 -1.50 -12.50
C ILE A 109 10.20 -1.14 -12.05
N ASN A 110 9.57 -0.17 -12.73
CA ASN A 110 8.21 0.27 -12.41
C ASN A 110 7.16 -0.83 -12.66
N LEU A 111 7.29 -1.59 -13.75
CA LEU A 111 6.44 -2.75 -14.01
C LEU A 111 6.58 -3.81 -12.90
N GLN A 112 7.80 -4.07 -12.43
CA GLN A 112 8.03 -5.00 -11.32
C GLN A 112 7.43 -4.49 -10.02
N ALA A 113 7.52 -3.19 -9.73
CA ALA A 113 6.85 -2.59 -8.57
C ALA A 113 5.33 -2.77 -8.65
N MET A 114 4.73 -2.49 -9.81
CA MET A 114 3.29 -2.68 -10.05
C MET A 114 2.86 -4.14 -9.88
N LYS A 115 3.60 -5.09 -10.48
CA LYS A 115 3.37 -6.54 -10.35
C LYS A 115 3.43 -6.97 -8.89
N SER A 116 4.46 -6.57 -8.17
CA SER A 116 4.69 -6.98 -6.78
C SER A 116 3.57 -6.50 -5.87
N MET A 117 3.13 -5.25 -6.05
CA MET A 117 2.00 -4.69 -5.30
C MET A 117 0.66 -5.34 -5.66
N ALA A 118 0.45 -5.73 -6.93
CA ALA A 118 -0.74 -6.47 -7.34
C ALA A 118 -0.81 -7.85 -6.65
N ILE A 119 0.30 -8.59 -6.66
CA ILE A 119 0.41 -9.90 -6.00
C ILE A 119 0.20 -9.77 -4.48
N LEU A 120 0.87 -8.80 -3.86
CA LEU A 120 0.71 -8.50 -2.44
C LEU A 120 -0.75 -8.20 -2.09
N THR A 121 -1.39 -7.30 -2.85
CA THR A 121 -2.81 -6.95 -2.68
C THR A 121 -3.70 -8.19 -2.72
N HIS A 122 -3.47 -9.04 -3.71
CA HIS A 122 -4.26 -10.24 -3.90
C HIS A 122 -4.08 -11.25 -2.75
N ASN A 123 -2.85 -11.44 -2.27
CA ASN A 123 -2.56 -12.38 -1.19
C ASN A 123 -3.10 -11.89 0.18
N VAL A 124 -2.98 -10.60 0.46
CA VAL A 124 -3.51 -9.99 1.70
C VAL A 124 -5.04 -10.04 1.72
N ASN A 125 -5.71 -9.69 0.61
CA ASN A 125 -7.17 -9.72 0.51
C ASN A 125 -7.77 -11.13 0.59
N ARG A 126 -7.00 -12.19 0.28
CA ARG A 126 -7.43 -13.59 0.48
C ARG A 126 -7.40 -14.00 1.95
N SER A 127 -6.56 -13.39 2.76
CA SER A 127 -6.25 -13.83 4.12
C SER A 127 -7.12 -13.15 5.19
N CYS A 128 -7.70 -12.00 4.88
CA CYS A 128 -8.62 -11.28 5.75
C CYS A 128 -9.41 -10.27 4.90
N GLY A 129 -10.65 -9.94 5.26
CA GLY A 129 -11.47 -8.87 4.66
C GLY A 129 -10.90 -7.47 4.93
N HIS A 130 -9.59 -7.30 4.75
CA HIS A 130 -8.84 -6.16 5.24
C HIS A 130 -9.14 -4.93 4.38
N LYS A 131 -9.90 -4.00 4.94
CA LYS A 131 -10.08 -2.63 4.43
C LYS A 131 -8.81 -1.77 4.55
N LEU A 132 -7.61 -2.34 4.71
CA LEU A 132 -6.39 -1.54 4.63
C LEU A 132 -6.07 -1.29 3.16
N TRP A 133 -6.58 -0.16 2.67
CA TRP A 133 -6.03 0.65 1.59
C TRP A 133 -5.99 0.08 0.16
N MET A 134 -6.27 -1.19 -0.08
CA MET A 134 -6.18 -1.76 -1.42
C MET A 134 -7.57 -1.89 -2.05
N LYS A 135 -7.94 -0.87 -2.83
CA LYS A 135 -9.27 -0.74 -3.42
C LYS A 135 -9.47 -1.80 -4.51
N LYS A 136 -10.35 -2.75 -4.18
CA LYS A 136 -11.03 -3.69 -5.08
C LYS A 136 -10.22 -4.96 -5.39
N ARG A 137 -10.92 -6.09 -5.30
CA ARG A 137 -10.49 -7.41 -5.74
C ARG A 137 -10.46 -7.41 -7.27
N ASP A 138 -9.35 -7.02 -7.87
CA ASP A 138 -9.08 -7.33 -9.27
C ASP A 138 -8.39 -8.71 -9.31
N GLU A 139 -8.79 -9.56 -10.26
CA GLU A 139 -8.12 -10.82 -10.52
C GLU A 139 -6.68 -10.53 -10.97
N LEU A 140 -5.72 -11.36 -10.55
CA LEU A 140 -4.34 -11.22 -11.02
C LEU A 140 -4.31 -11.43 -12.52
N MET A 141 -3.79 -10.44 -13.23
CA MET A 141 -3.54 -10.56 -14.66
C MET A 141 -2.30 -11.42 -14.92
N HIS A 142 -2.11 -11.81 -16.18
CA HIS A 142 -0.84 -12.39 -16.62
C HIS A 142 0.22 -11.30 -16.71
N PHE A 143 1.30 -11.44 -15.93
CA PHE A 143 2.43 -10.53 -15.95
C PHE A 143 3.58 -11.11 -16.79
N ASP A 144 4.36 -10.24 -17.41
CA ASP A 144 5.55 -10.65 -18.14
C ASP A 144 6.63 -11.19 -17.20
N LYS A 145 7.52 -12.03 -17.75
CA LYS A 145 8.75 -12.45 -17.09
C LYS A 145 9.81 -11.37 -17.25
N LEU A 146 9.83 -10.42 -16.31
CA LEU A 146 10.72 -9.25 -16.33
C LEU A 146 12.15 -9.58 -15.91
N GLU A 147 12.39 -10.74 -15.29
CA GLU A 147 13.70 -11.17 -14.78
C GLU A 147 14.77 -11.36 -15.85
N ASN A 148 14.36 -11.50 -17.12
CA ASN A 148 15.26 -11.69 -18.25
C ASN A 148 15.81 -10.36 -18.79
N HIS A 149 15.37 -9.22 -18.25
CA HIS A 149 15.83 -7.91 -18.68
C HIS A 149 17.33 -7.70 -18.37
N LYS A 150 18.06 -7.13 -19.34
CA LYS A 150 19.48 -6.82 -19.19
C LYS A 150 19.62 -5.37 -18.75
N PHE A 151 19.75 -5.18 -17.43
CA PHE A 151 19.94 -3.85 -16.85
C PHE A 151 21.25 -3.21 -17.30
N SER A 152 21.19 -1.91 -17.60
CA SER A 152 22.34 -1.11 -18.01
C SER A 152 23.26 -0.74 -16.85
N ASN A 153 22.70 -0.61 -15.64
CA ASN A 153 23.45 -0.26 -14.43
C ASN A 153 23.02 -1.13 -13.23
N GLU A 154 23.88 -1.20 -12.21
CA GLU A 154 23.67 -2.05 -11.04
C GLU A 154 22.57 -1.52 -10.12
N ASP A 155 22.43 -0.20 -9.97
CA ASP A 155 21.40 0.43 -9.13
C ASP A 155 19.98 0.07 -9.59
N SER A 156 19.73 0.15 -10.91
CA SER A 156 18.50 -0.28 -11.55
C SER A 156 18.18 -1.75 -11.26
N ARG A 157 19.22 -2.60 -11.29
CA ARG A 157 19.07 -4.02 -10.99
C ARG A 157 18.76 -4.24 -9.51
N ILE A 158 19.44 -3.52 -8.61
CA ILE A 158 19.16 -3.57 -7.17
C ILE A 158 17.70 -3.16 -6.90
N GLU A 159 17.24 -2.06 -7.49
CA GLU A 159 15.87 -1.57 -7.33
C GLU A 159 14.83 -2.57 -7.85
N PHE A 160 15.10 -3.21 -8.99
CA PHE A 160 14.25 -4.29 -9.51
C PHE A 160 14.09 -5.44 -8.51
N PHE A 161 15.20 -5.95 -7.96
CA PHE A 161 15.15 -7.05 -7.00
C PHE A 161 14.54 -6.63 -5.67
N PHE A 162 14.79 -5.40 -5.23
CA PHE A 162 14.12 -4.82 -4.07
C PHE A 162 12.61 -4.80 -4.27
N ASN A 163 12.13 -4.29 -5.41
CA ASN A 163 10.71 -4.27 -5.73
C ASN A 163 10.10 -5.67 -5.76
N LYS A 164 10.82 -6.65 -6.35
CA LYS A 164 10.39 -8.05 -6.40
C LYS A 164 10.17 -8.68 -5.02
N THR A 165 10.93 -8.28 -4.00
CA THR A 165 10.75 -8.83 -2.64
C THR A 165 9.34 -8.58 -2.09
N PHE A 166 8.64 -7.54 -2.56
CA PHE A 166 7.28 -7.24 -2.10
C PHE A 166 6.22 -8.27 -2.52
N GLU A 167 6.50 -9.15 -3.47
CA GLU A 167 5.60 -10.28 -3.80
C GLU A 167 5.36 -11.18 -2.57
N GLU A 168 6.38 -11.34 -1.74
CA GLU A 168 6.36 -12.17 -0.53
C GLU A 168 6.03 -11.39 0.74
N ALA A 169 5.83 -10.08 0.65
CA ALA A 169 5.55 -9.22 1.81
C ALA A 169 4.19 -9.50 2.47
N HIS A 170 3.43 -10.51 2.10
CA HIS A 170 2.27 -10.92 2.88
C HIS A 170 2.67 -11.78 4.10
N ASP A 171 3.89 -12.31 4.10
CA ASP A 171 4.45 -13.21 5.12
C ASP A 171 5.86 -12.73 5.50
N ILE A 172 6.06 -12.41 6.78
CA ILE A 172 7.34 -11.85 7.27
C ILE A 172 8.53 -12.81 7.06
N GLN A 173 8.32 -14.12 7.21
CA GLN A 173 9.41 -15.10 7.07
C GLN A 173 9.83 -15.21 5.61
N LYS A 174 8.85 -15.34 4.69
CA LYS A 174 9.13 -15.37 3.26
C LYS A 174 9.72 -14.06 2.75
N TYR A 175 9.26 -12.93 3.29
CA TYR A 175 9.80 -11.63 2.93
C TYR A 175 11.26 -11.46 3.36
N LEU A 176 11.61 -11.86 4.58
CA LEU A 176 13.00 -11.89 5.05
C LEU A 176 13.86 -12.83 4.21
N GLU A 177 13.35 -14.02 3.85
CA GLU A 177 14.04 -14.94 2.96
C GLU A 177 14.28 -14.34 1.56
N ALA A 178 13.27 -13.65 1.00
CA ALA A 178 13.38 -12.96 -0.27
C ALA A 178 14.42 -11.83 -0.22
N LEU A 179 14.41 -11.01 0.84
CA LEU A 179 15.41 -9.95 1.07
C LEU A 179 16.83 -10.52 1.21
N ARG A 180 17.02 -11.57 2.03
CA ARG A 180 18.33 -12.22 2.19
C ARG A 180 18.82 -12.85 0.88
N THR A 181 17.92 -13.44 0.10
CA THR A 181 18.26 -14.00 -1.21
C THR A 181 18.67 -12.91 -2.19
N ALA A 182 17.95 -11.79 -2.21
CA ALA A 182 18.28 -10.64 -3.04
C ALA A 182 19.60 -9.97 -2.61
N GLN A 183 19.84 -9.84 -1.30
CA GLN A 183 21.09 -9.30 -0.75
C GLN A 183 22.31 -10.08 -1.22
N LYS A 184 22.23 -11.42 -1.29
CA LYS A 184 23.34 -12.27 -1.79
C LYS A 184 23.75 -11.99 -3.25
N LEU A 185 22.90 -11.30 -4.02
CA LEU A 185 23.19 -10.97 -5.41
C LEU A 185 24.07 -9.71 -5.55
N PHE A 186 24.20 -8.92 -4.50
CA PHE A 186 24.85 -7.61 -4.53
C PHE A 186 25.84 -7.46 -3.39
N ASN A 187 26.96 -6.81 -3.67
CA ASN A 187 27.97 -6.52 -2.66
C ASN A 187 27.73 -5.13 -2.05
N GLY A 188 28.16 -4.96 -0.80
CA GLY A 188 28.11 -3.67 -0.11
C GLY A 188 26.73 -3.26 0.39
N GLU A 189 26.67 -2.05 0.95
CA GLU A 189 25.46 -1.48 1.51
C GLU A 189 24.56 -0.91 0.40
N ASN A 190 23.29 -1.32 0.37
CA ASN A 190 22.29 -0.88 -0.60
C ASN A 190 20.89 -0.86 0.00
N ILE A 191 19.87 -0.52 -0.80
CA ILE A 191 18.47 -0.43 -0.31
C ILE A 191 17.95 -1.75 0.28
N ILE A 192 18.40 -2.91 -0.22
CA ILE A 192 17.99 -4.23 0.26
C ILE A 192 18.62 -4.50 1.63
N SER A 193 19.93 -4.28 1.79
CA SER A 193 20.60 -4.49 3.08
C SER A 193 20.09 -3.52 4.15
N LYS A 194 19.86 -2.24 3.79
CA LYS A 194 19.26 -1.25 4.69
C LYS A 194 17.86 -1.67 5.15
N GLN A 195 17.04 -2.19 4.23
CA GLN A 195 15.71 -2.68 4.58
C GLN A 195 15.79 -3.91 5.49
N LEU A 196 16.71 -4.85 5.22
CA LEU A 196 16.91 -6.03 6.06
C LEU A 196 17.31 -5.63 7.48
N ASN A 197 18.33 -4.78 7.62
CA ASN A 197 18.80 -4.26 8.91
C ASN A 197 17.70 -3.53 9.68
N ASN A 198 16.85 -2.78 8.97
CA ASN A 198 15.72 -2.08 9.58
C ASN A 198 14.64 -3.04 10.11
N ILE A 199 14.39 -4.16 9.43
CA ILE A 199 13.42 -5.17 9.88
C ILE A 199 14.00 -6.03 11.02
N GLU A 200 15.27 -6.42 10.91
CA GLU A 200 15.95 -7.28 11.89
C GLU A 200 16.33 -6.53 13.18
N GLY A 201 16.28 -5.19 13.16
CA GLY A 201 16.57 -4.35 14.32
C GLY A 201 18.05 -3.99 14.48
N SER A 202 18.87 -4.24 13.46
CA SER A 202 20.29 -3.86 13.37
C SER A 202 20.42 -2.38 13.01
N PHE A 203 19.82 -1.49 13.81
CA PHE A 203 19.72 -0.06 13.49
C PHE A 203 21.07 0.66 13.46
N ASP A 204 22.05 0.17 14.23
CA ASP A 204 23.40 0.76 14.29
C ASP A 204 24.18 0.58 12.98
N GLU A 205 23.76 -0.35 12.12
CA GLU A 205 24.34 -0.58 10.80
C GLU A 205 23.71 0.29 9.70
N ILE A 206 22.77 1.18 10.04
CA ILE A 206 22.06 2.03 9.09
C ILE A 206 22.54 3.46 9.25
N ASP A 207 23.19 4.00 8.22
CA ASP A 207 23.51 5.42 8.18
C ASP A 207 22.25 6.26 7.88
N PRO A 208 21.73 7.06 8.85
CA PRO A 208 20.54 7.87 8.62
C PRO A 208 20.74 8.93 7.54
N GLU A 209 21.94 9.43 7.30
CA GLU A 209 22.21 10.47 6.28
C GLU A 209 21.80 9.97 4.89
N THR A 210 22.00 8.68 4.63
CA THR A 210 21.75 8.03 3.34
C THR A 210 20.28 7.66 3.09
N LEU A 211 19.39 7.89 4.07
CA LEU A 211 17.99 7.51 3.97
C LEU A 211 17.13 8.65 3.39
N SER A 212 16.20 8.28 2.52
CA SER A 212 15.10 9.16 2.11
C SER A 212 14.22 9.55 3.30
N LYS A 213 13.44 10.62 3.15
CA LYS A 213 12.50 11.08 4.19
C LYS A 213 11.57 9.97 4.68
N THR A 214 11.00 9.20 3.75
CA THR A 214 10.11 8.08 4.08
C THR A 214 10.85 6.96 4.82
N GLN A 215 12.07 6.61 4.38
CA GLN A 215 12.88 5.60 5.07
C GLN A 215 13.26 6.03 6.48
N LYS A 216 13.58 7.32 6.70
CA LYS A 216 13.82 7.89 8.03
C LYS A 216 12.60 7.78 8.92
N GLU A 217 11.41 8.12 8.41
CA GLU A 217 10.15 7.99 9.16
C GLU A 217 9.90 6.53 9.59
N ILE A 218 10.13 5.56 8.69
CA ILE A 218 9.98 4.13 8.99
C ILE A 218 11.02 3.66 10.01
N LEU A 219 12.30 4.06 9.86
CA LEU A 219 13.35 3.72 10.81
C LEU A 219 13.01 4.23 12.21
N LEU A 220 12.64 5.52 12.33
CA LEU A 220 12.23 6.12 13.60
C LEU A 220 11.05 5.39 14.23
N TYR A 221 10.07 4.96 13.40
CA TYR A 221 8.94 4.16 13.86
C TYR A 221 9.40 2.80 14.40
N ASN A 222 10.25 2.08 13.66
CA ASN A 222 10.76 0.77 14.07
C ASN A 222 11.67 0.83 15.31
N MET A 223 12.34 1.97 15.52
CA MET A 223 13.09 2.30 16.74
C MET A 223 12.18 2.73 17.91
N HIS A 224 10.85 2.80 17.73
CA HIS A 224 9.88 3.29 18.71
C HIS A 224 10.09 4.76 19.13
N LYS A 225 10.62 5.59 18.22
CA LYS A 225 10.82 7.04 18.42
C LYS A 225 9.65 7.89 17.92
N THR A 226 8.76 7.31 17.11
CA THR A 226 7.52 7.94 16.63
C THR A 226 6.40 6.90 16.58
N ASP A 227 5.18 7.32 16.95
CA ASP A 227 3.99 6.46 16.95
C ASP A 227 3.24 6.47 15.61
N LYS A 228 3.63 7.36 14.68
CA LYS A 228 2.92 7.57 13.41
C LYS A 228 3.88 7.77 12.26
N ILE A 229 3.48 7.28 11.10
CA ILE A 229 4.11 7.58 9.80
C ILE A 229 3.06 8.05 8.81
N VAL A 230 3.46 8.94 7.90
CA VAL A 230 2.54 9.60 6.97
C VAL A 230 2.04 8.65 5.89
N ASN A 231 2.86 7.68 5.51
CA ASN A 231 2.55 6.72 4.46
C ASN A 231 3.07 5.33 4.84
N PRO A 232 2.24 4.46 5.46
CA PRO A 232 2.62 3.11 5.84
C PRO A 232 2.64 2.18 4.63
N ILE A 233 3.37 2.57 3.60
CA ILE A 233 3.68 1.69 2.48
C ILE A 233 5.04 1.08 2.80
N HIS A 234 5.07 -0.25 2.77
CA HIS A 234 6.22 -1.09 3.06
C HIS A 234 6.49 -1.28 4.57
N PHE A 235 6.88 -2.51 4.89
CA PHE A 235 6.76 -3.14 6.19
C PHE A 235 7.25 -2.29 7.36
N LEU A 236 6.26 -1.92 8.18
CA LEU A 236 6.46 -1.53 9.56
C LEU A 236 6.72 -2.80 10.38
N LYS A 237 7.37 -2.63 11.53
CA LYS A 237 7.36 -3.56 12.67
C LYS A 237 5.96 -3.99 13.15
N ASN A 238 4.88 -3.58 12.47
CA ASN A 238 3.49 -3.97 12.71
C ASN A 238 3.17 -5.43 12.42
N PHE A 239 4.09 -6.21 11.85
CA PHE A 239 3.95 -7.67 11.81
C PHE A 239 4.54 -8.36 13.06
N THR A 240 5.39 -7.69 13.83
CA THR A 240 6.02 -8.26 15.03
C THR A 240 6.34 -7.16 16.04
N GLY A 241 5.46 -6.96 17.02
CA GLY A 241 5.83 -6.22 18.24
C GLY A 241 5.18 -4.85 18.38
N ASN A 242 3.87 -4.80 18.20
CA ASN A 242 2.93 -4.52 19.28
C ASN A 242 1.56 -4.93 18.75
N LEU A 243 0.69 -5.49 19.60
CA LEU A 243 -0.73 -5.69 19.31
C LEU A 243 -1.38 -4.32 19.05
N SER A 244 -1.06 -3.67 17.94
CA SER A 244 -1.93 -2.65 17.39
C SER A 244 -3.18 -3.38 16.93
N ASP A 245 -4.33 -2.89 17.39
CA ASP A 245 -5.70 -3.43 17.31
C ASP A 245 -6.23 -3.70 15.89
N SER A 246 -5.40 -4.16 14.96
CA SER A 246 -5.82 -4.54 13.63
C SER A 246 -6.48 -5.92 13.64
N GLU A 247 -7.54 -6.07 12.85
CA GLU A 247 -8.28 -7.33 12.75
C GLU A 247 -7.39 -8.50 12.33
N TYR A 248 -6.49 -8.25 11.39
CA TYR A 248 -5.58 -9.24 10.85
C TYR A 248 -4.63 -9.81 11.90
N ASN A 249 -4.04 -8.96 12.75
CA ASN A 249 -3.13 -9.43 13.79
C ASN A 249 -3.82 -10.36 14.78
N TRP A 250 -5.06 -10.03 15.16
CA TRP A 250 -5.86 -10.89 16.04
C TRP A 250 -6.29 -12.20 15.37
N LEU A 251 -6.60 -12.18 14.08
CA LEU A 251 -6.94 -13.38 13.32
C LEU A 251 -5.74 -14.31 13.13
N GLN A 252 -4.58 -13.76 12.79
CA GLN A 252 -3.33 -14.53 12.70
C GLN A 252 -2.94 -15.06 14.08
N HIS A 253 -3.01 -14.24 15.11
CA HIS A 253 -2.72 -14.67 16.48
C HIS A 253 -3.65 -15.80 16.93
N ALA A 254 -4.95 -15.70 16.63
CA ALA A 254 -5.89 -16.78 16.89
C ALA A 254 -5.53 -18.04 16.11
N LYS A 255 -5.23 -17.94 14.81
CA LYS A 255 -4.86 -19.10 13.98
C LYS A 255 -3.57 -19.78 14.47
N SER A 256 -2.53 -19.00 14.76
CA SER A 256 -1.24 -19.50 15.27
C SER A 256 -1.35 -20.15 16.64
N ASN A 257 -2.33 -19.77 17.46
CA ASN A 257 -2.62 -20.39 18.75
C ASN A 257 -3.76 -21.44 18.66
N GLU A 258 -4.12 -21.90 17.47
CA GLU A 258 -5.20 -22.86 17.25
C GLU A 258 -6.53 -22.44 17.90
N PHE A 259 -6.77 -21.14 17.96
CA PHE A 259 -7.90 -20.47 18.59
C PHE A 259 -7.98 -20.70 20.12
N ASN A 260 -6.90 -21.09 20.77
CA ASN A 260 -6.77 -21.25 22.23
C ASN A 260 -6.41 -19.90 22.88
N LEU A 261 -7.30 -18.91 22.74
CA LEU A 261 -7.13 -17.59 23.33
C LEU A 261 -8.25 -17.29 24.33
N ASN A 262 -7.99 -16.38 25.26
CA ASN A 262 -9.07 -15.79 26.05
C ASN A 262 -9.88 -14.84 25.13
N PRO A 263 -11.18 -15.11 24.88
CA PRO A 263 -11.99 -14.28 23.98
C PRO A 263 -12.10 -12.84 24.48
N PHE A 264 -12.03 -12.59 25.79
CA PHE A 264 -12.18 -11.23 26.34
C PHE A 264 -10.95 -10.35 26.12
N ASN A 265 -9.81 -10.93 25.75
CA ASN A 265 -8.60 -10.18 25.40
C ASN A 265 -8.68 -9.61 23.97
N ILE A 266 -9.55 -10.16 23.12
CA ILE A 266 -9.70 -9.73 21.73
C ILE A 266 -10.56 -8.46 21.72
N PRO A 267 -10.15 -7.34 21.08
CA PRO A 267 -10.92 -6.12 20.98
C PRO A 267 -12.27 -6.33 20.31
N SER A 268 -13.31 -5.62 20.74
CA SER A 268 -14.63 -5.61 20.08
C SER A 268 -14.78 -4.43 19.11
N THR A 269 -13.67 -3.92 18.57
CA THR A 269 -13.59 -2.72 17.74
C THR A 269 -14.21 -2.90 16.35
N SER A 270 -14.43 -4.14 15.91
CA SER A 270 -15.00 -4.43 14.60
C SER A 270 -15.90 -5.66 14.59
N GLU A 271 -16.66 -5.85 13.50
CA GLU A 271 -17.52 -7.03 13.34
C GLU A 271 -16.72 -8.32 13.29
N ASN A 272 -15.64 -8.37 12.51
CA ASN A 272 -14.81 -9.56 12.39
C ASN A 272 -14.20 -9.99 13.74
N LEU A 273 -13.78 -9.01 14.55
CA LEU A 273 -13.24 -9.31 15.87
C LEU A 273 -14.31 -9.73 16.89
N LYS A 274 -15.51 -9.15 16.81
CA LYS A 274 -16.67 -9.63 17.59
C LYS A 274 -17.03 -11.07 17.22
N LEU A 275 -16.99 -11.41 15.94
CA LEU A 275 -17.23 -12.77 15.47
C LEU A 275 -16.14 -13.73 15.97
N LEU A 276 -14.87 -13.34 15.90
CA LEU A 276 -13.76 -14.11 16.45
C LEU A 276 -13.89 -14.32 17.96
N ARG A 277 -14.29 -13.29 18.73
CA ARG A 277 -14.61 -13.37 20.17
C ARG A 277 -15.68 -14.42 20.43
N ILE A 278 -16.80 -14.34 19.71
CA ILE A 278 -17.93 -15.26 19.84
C ILE A 278 -17.50 -16.69 19.52
N PHE A 279 -16.77 -16.89 18.42
CA PHE A 279 -16.28 -18.20 18.00
C PHE A 279 -15.38 -18.84 19.06
N ILE A 280 -14.39 -18.11 19.56
CA ILE A 280 -13.46 -18.58 20.59
C ILE A 280 -14.19 -18.81 21.92
N GLY A 281 -15.11 -17.92 22.30
CA GLY A 281 -15.91 -18.05 23.51
C GLY A 281 -16.84 -19.26 23.49
N LEU A 282 -17.41 -19.59 22.34
CA LEU A 282 -18.19 -20.80 22.10
C LEU A 282 -17.31 -22.05 22.15
N LYS A 283 -16.17 -22.05 21.45
CA LYS A 283 -15.22 -23.17 21.42
C LYS A 283 -14.77 -23.60 22.81
N HIS A 284 -14.53 -22.63 23.69
CA HIS A 284 -14.04 -22.89 25.05
C HIS A 284 -15.12 -22.87 26.13
N LYS A 285 -16.40 -22.78 25.74
CA LYS A 285 -17.54 -22.67 26.68
C LYS A 285 -17.38 -21.54 27.71
N SER A 286 -16.62 -20.50 27.36
CA SER A 286 -16.27 -19.38 28.25
C SER A 286 -17.19 -18.16 28.05
N MET A 287 -18.03 -18.15 27.01
CA MET A 287 -19.11 -17.19 26.84
C MET A 287 -20.48 -17.83 27.06
N VAL A 288 -21.24 -17.26 28.01
CA VAL A 288 -22.65 -17.62 28.23
C VAL A 288 -23.57 -16.96 27.20
N LYS A 289 -24.76 -17.53 26.99
CA LYS A 289 -25.79 -17.06 26.04
C LYS A 289 -26.02 -15.54 26.10
N SER A 290 -26.10 -14.96 27.31
CA SER A 290 -26.30 -13.52 27.48
C SER A 290 -25.16 -12.67 26.92
N LEU A 291 -23.90 -13.10 27.06
CA LEU A 291 -22.73 -12.42 26.52
C LEU A 291 -22.66 -12.52 25.00
N VAL A 292 -22.96 -13.70 24.44
CA VAL A 292 -23.01 -13.87 22.98
C VAL A 292 -24.10 -13.00 22.37
N LEU A 293 -25.30 -13.00 22.94
CA LEU A 293 -26.40 -12.15 22.46
C LEU A 293 -26.03 -10.66 22.51
N ALA A 294 -25.40 -10.19 23.59
CA ALA A 294 -24.97 -8.79 23.72
C ALA A 294 -23.91 -8.37 22.67
N GLU A 295 -22.99 -9.27 22.31
CA GLU A 295 -22.01 -9.00 21.24
C GLU A 295 -22.67 -9.03 19.85
N THR A 296 -23.68 -9.89 19.65
CA THR A 296 -24.39 -10.01 18.36
C THR A 296 -25.33 -8.84 18.05
N GLU A 297 -25.96 -8.23 19.06
CA GLU A 297 -26.83 -7.07 18.84
C GLU A 297 -26.08 -5.89 18.21
N LYS A 298 -24.76 -5.85 18.39
CA LYS A 298 -23.86 -4.82 17.85
C LYS A 298 -23.27 -5.18 16.48
N LEU A 299 -23.78 -6.21 15.80
CA LEU A 299 -23.42 -6.56 14.42
C LEU A 299 -24.45 -5.95 13.45
N ALA A 300 -23.99 -5.34 12.36
CA ALA A 300 -24.86 -4.78 11.33
C ALA A 300 -25.60 -5.89 10.55
N THR A 301 -24.98 -7.05 10.37
CA THR A 301 -25.51 -8.13 9.53
C THR A 301 -26.68 -8.86 10.22
N GLU A 302 -27.90 -8.64 9.73
CA GLU A 302 -29.15 -9.19 10.27
C GLU A 302 -29.24 -10.72 10.15
N LYS A 303 -28.83 -11.27 9.00
CA LYS A 303 -28.76 -12.72 8.75
C LYS A 303 -27.91 -13.48 9.78
N PHE A 304 -26.83 -12.86 10.26
CA PHE A 304 -25.94 -13.49 11.24
C PHE A 304 -26.52 -13.45 12.65
N ARG A 305 -27.21 -12.34 12.99
CA ARG A 305 -27.99 -12.21 14.23
C ARG A 305 -29.08 -13.28 14.31
N GLU A 306 -29.76 -13.57 13.20
CA GLU A 306 -30.78 -14.63 13.12
C GLU A 306 -30.19 -16.02 13.32
N ILE A 307 -29.07 -16.35 12.68
CA ILE A 307 -28.40 -17.66 12.83
C ILE A 307 -27.99 -17.91 14.28
N LEU A 308 -27.38 -16.91 14.94
CA LEU A 308 -26.96 -17.05 16.34
C LEU A 308 -28.15 -17.05 17.30
N ARG A 309 -29.22 -16.29 17.04
CA ARG A 309 -30.45 -16.37 17.82
C ARG A 309 -31.10 -17.75 17.70
N ALA A 310 -31.17 -18.31 16.50
CA ALA A 310 -31.71 -19.64 16.24
C ALA A 310 -30.88 -20.72 16.96
N TYR A 311 -29.55 -20.64 16.90
CA TYR A 311 -28.66 -21.56 17.62
C TYR A 311 -28.89 -21.59 19.14
N TYR A 312 -29.30 -20.47 19.73
CA TYR A 312 -29.56 -20.37 21.17
C TYR A 312 -31.04 -20.48 21.58
N LEU A 313 -31.97 -20.58 20.63
CA LEU A 313 -33.40 -20.82 20.90
C LEU A 313 -33.70 -22.31 21.08
N GLU A 314 -32.85 -23.21 20.55
CA GLU A 314 -32.93 -24.65 20.78
C GLU A 314 -32.31 -24.99 22.16
N ASP A 315 -33.15 -24.83 23.19
CA ASP A 315 -32.83 -25.08 24.59
C ASP A 315 -32.83 -26.59 24.89
N SER A 316 -31.69 -27.28 24.73
CA SER A 316 -31.60 -28.69 25.14
C SER A 316 -30.18 -29.24 25.45
N GLY A 317 -29.41 -28.57 26.30
CA GLY A 317 -28.33 -29.24 27.05
C GLY A 317 -27.01 -29.49 26.30
N ALA A 318 -25.91 -29.40 27.04
CA ALA A 318 -24.51 -29.68 26.65
C ALA A 318 -24.26 -29.99 25.16
N TYR A 319 -24.06 -28.95 24.34
CA TYR A 319 -23.83 -29.12 22.90
C TYR A 319 -22.38 -28.85 22.51
N GLU A 320 -21.81 -29.82 21.79
CA GLU A 320 -20.63 -29.64 20.96
C GLU A 320 -20.94 -28.69 19.80
N LEU A 321 -19.93 -27.92 19.37
CA LEU A 321 -19.99 -27.08 18.18
C LEU A 321 -20.44 -27.93 16.98
N THR A 322 -21.68 -27.74 16.52
CA THR A 322 -22.15 -28.42 15.33
C THR A 322 -21.34 -27.98 14.09
N PRO A 323 -21.16 -28.83 13.08
CA PRO A 323 -20.44 -28.50 11.85
C PRO A 323 -20.95 -27.24 11.12
N LYS A 324 -22.19 -26.82 11.41
CA LYS A 324 -22.80 -25.59 10.86
C LYS A 324 -22.12 -24.30 11.35
N ILE A 325 -21.59 -24.27 12.58
CA ILE A 325 -20.85 -23.10 13.10
C ILE A 325 -19.37 -23.17 12.71
N ALA A 326 -18.78 -24.37 12.65
CA ALA A 326 -17.40 -24.56 12.21
C ALA A 326 -17.17 -24.15 10.75
N ASN A 327 -18.21 -24.22 9.91
CA ASN A 327 -18.19 -23.78 8.51
C ASN A 327 -18.52 -22.28 8.32
N LEU A 328 -18.63 -21.50 9.39
CA LEU A 328 -18.65 -20.04 9.29
C LEU A 328 -17.23 -19.59 9.01
N THR A 329 -16.87 -19.56 7.72
CA THR A 329 -15.59 -19.07 7.23
C THR A 329 -15.37 -17.65 7.75
N ILE A 330 -14.39 -17.51 8.65
CA ILE A 330 -13.82 -16.23 9.06
C ILE A 330 -12.89 -15.72 7.96
#